data_AF-A0A1V3XGZ2-F1
#
_entry.id   AF-A0A1V3XGZ2-F1
#
_cell.length_a   1.000
_cell.length_b   1.000
_cell.length_c   1.000
_cell.angle_alpha   90.00
_cell.angle_beta   90.00
_cell.angle_gamma   90.00
#
_symmetry.space_group_name_H-M   'P 1'
#
loop_
_entity.id
_entity.type
_entity.pdbx_description
1 polymer ?
#
loop_
_entity_poly.entity_id
_entity_poly.type
_entity_poly.pdbx_seq_one_letter_code
_entity_poly.pdbx_strand_id
1 'polypeptide(L)'
;MFHAAGVLDDGLIASLTPDRMDAVLRAKVDGAWNLHVLTRYQDVSAFVLFSSMAGIMGTPGQGNYAAANSFLDGLAAYRHAHGLPGLSVAWGLWEQASAMTRHLGDRDKARMSRAGLATLSTAQALELLDTAMVADRAVVVATRLDSRALGTDSTAPLPLFGELAARPARRVVDDADTAGSTTGLAARLRSLRPERRHRELAGVVCSNAATVLGRSSTADVDADRSFQDLGFDSLTAVELRNRLKTATGLTLSPTLIFDYPTPAALAEHLDSRLAAGTSDEADLITRCNDVAGELDRLINQGDWAPEDKARLADRLHAILAQLSADDDITTASESQLFAILDEELGS
;
A
#
# COMPACT_ATOMS: atom_id res chain seq x y z
N MET A 1 -24.37 4.30 -25.79
CA MET A 1 -24.51 5.06 -24.54
C MET A 1 -23.16 5.16 -23.87
N PHE A 2 -22.72 6.37 -23.54
CA PHE A 2 -21.46 6.62 -22.84
C PHE A 2 -21.74 7.42 -21.57
N HIS A 3 -21.36 6.89 -20.42
CA HIS A 3 -21.45 7.57 -19.13
C HIS A 3 -20.07 8.09 -18.75
N ALA A 4 -19.85 9.37 -19.02
CA ALA A 4 -18.60 10.08 -18.74
C ALA A 4 -18.75 11.19 -17.69
N ALA A 5 -19.86 11.19 -16.95
CA ALA A 5 -20.10 12.16 -15.88
C ALA A 5 -19.22 11.83 -14.66
N GLY A 6 -18.72 12.86 -13.99
CA GLY A 6 -17.91 12.71 -12.80
C GLY A 6 -17.56 14.04 -12.17
N VAL A 7 -17.52 14.05 -10.84
CA VAL A 7 -17.04 15.15 -10.01
C VAL A 7 -15.99 14.57 -9.05
N LEU A 8 -15.06 15.41 -8.62
CA LEU A 8 -14.00 15.05 -7.68
C LEU A 8 -14.12 15.92 -6.43
N ASP A 9 -13.87 15.30 -5.29
CA ASP A 9 -13.88 15.95 -3.98
C ASP A 9 -12.89 15.23 -3.06
N ASP A 10 -11.62 15.53 -3.21
CA ASP A 10 -10.53 14.81 -2.58
C ASP A 10 -10.46 15.09 -1.06
N GLY A 11 -10.35 14.03 -0.26
CA GLY A 11 -10.19 14.07 1.17
C GLY A 11 -9.70 12.75 1.75
N LEU A 12 -9.03 12.82 2.90
CA LEU A 12 -8.75 11.64 3.70
C LEU A 12 -10.07 10.95 4.07
N ILE A 13 -10.08 9.62 4.16
CA ILE A 13 -11.29 8.85 4.53
C ILE A 13 -11.90 9.37 5.84
N ALA A 14 -11.07 9.68 6.83
CA ALA A 14 -11.52 10.23 8.12
C ALA A 14 -12.16 11.64 8.03
N SER A 15 -11.98 12.34 6.91
CA SER A 15 -12.53 13.68 6.64
C SER A 15 -13.69 13.68 5.63
N LEU A 16 -14.09 12.50 5.13
CA LEU A 16 -15.22 12.38 4.23
C LEU A 16 -16.52 12.48 5.02
N THR A 17 -17.36 13.45 4.65
CA THR A 17 -18.73 13.57 5.19
C THR A 17 -19.72 12.91 4.22
N PRO A 18 -20.95 12.60 4.67
CA PRO A 18 -22.01 12.10 3.79
C PRO A 18 -22.22 12.98 2.56
N ASP A 19 -22.24 14.32 2.72
CA ASP A 19 -22.44 15.23 1.59
C ASP A 19 -21.32 15.15 0.53
N ARG A 20 -20.07 14.98 0.98
CA ARG A 20 -18.89 14.83 0.10
C ARG A 20 -18.86 13.48 -0.61
N MET A 21 -19.40 12.44 0.03
CA MET A 21 -19.63 11.14 -0.61
C MET A 21 -20.75 11.25 -1.66
N ASP A 22 -21.90 11.77 -1.26
CA ASP A 22 -23.10 11.91 -2.09
C ASP A 22 -22.85 12.73 -3.35
N ALA A 23 -22.08 13.82 -3.25
CA ALA A 23 -21.75 14.66 -4.40
C ALA A 23 -21.04 13.86 -5.51
N VAL A 24 -20.07 13.01 -5.14
CA VAL A 24 -19.29 12.19 -6.08
C VAL A 24 -20.08 10.98 -6.56
N LEU A 25 -20.77 10.28 -5.64
CA LEU A 25 -21.57 9.11 -5.97
C LEU A 25 -22.75 9.47 -6.88
N ARG A 26 -23.47 10.57 -6.61
CA ARG A 26 -24.60 10.98 -7.45
C ARG A 26 -24.22 11.18 -8.92
N ALA A 27 -23.06 11.79 -9.17
CA ALA A 27 -22.60 12.04 -10.52
C ALA A 27 -22.28 10.74 -11.30
N LYS A 28 -21.70 9.74 -10.61
CA LYS A 28 -21.24 8.48 -11.22
C LYS A 28 -22.22 7.33 -11.03
N VAL A 29 -22.51 6.97 -9.78
CA VAL A 29 -23.33 5.83 -9.38
C VAL A 29 -24.79 6.04 -9.78
N ASP A 30 -25.44 7.09 -9.27
CA ASP A 30 -26.87 7.30 -9.56
C ASP A 30 -27.10 7.54 -11.05
N GLY A 31 -26.22 8.32 -11.69
CA GLY A 31 -26.22 8.53 -13.13
C GLY A 31 -26.16 7.22 -13.92
N ALA A 32 -25.18 6.35 -13.62
CA ALA A 32 -25.04 5.08 -14.31
C ALA A 32 -26.17 4.09 -14.00
N TRP A 33 -26.67 4.07 -12.77
CA TRP A 33 -27.79 3.21 -12.38
C TRP A 33 -29.09 3.61 -13.08
N ASN A 34 -29.40 4.91 -13.14
CA ASN A 34 -30.55 5.42 -13.87
C ASN A 34 -30.46 5.06 -15.37
N LEU A 35 -29.27 5.22 -15.97
CA LEU A 35 -29.04 4.77 -17.34
C LEU A 35 -29.26 3.27 -17.49
N HIS A 36 -28.80 2.45 -16.55
CA HIS A 36 -29.03 1.00 -16.58
C HIS A 36 -30.52 0.67 -16.55
N VAL A 37 -31.28 1.21 -15.59
CA VAL A 37 -32.72 0.95 -15.44
C VAL A 37 -33.48 1.37 -16.71
N LEU A 38 -33.20 2.56 -17.23
CA LEU A 38 -33.90 3.09 -18.41
C LEU A 38 -33.58 2.30 -19.68
N THR A 39 -32.38 1.74 -19.80
CA THR A 39 -31.91 1.05 -21.01
C THR A 39 -31.99 -0.47 -20.93
N ARG A 40 -32.40 -1.05 -19.79
CA ARG A 40 -32.38 -2.50 -19.56
C ARG A 40 -33.14 -3.32 -20.60
N TYR A 41 -34.24 -2.77 -21.11
CA TYR A 41 -35.12 -3.42 -22.08
C TYR A 41 -35.07 -2.76 -23.46
N GLN A 42 -34.08 -1.89 -23.68
CA GLN A 42 -33.85 -1.24 -24.97
C GLN A 42 -32.72 -1.95 -25.71
N ASP A 43 -32.78 -1.95 -27.04
CA ASP A 43 -31.73 -2.51 -27.89
C ASP A 43 -30.55 -1.53 -28.03
N VAL A 44 -29.77 -1.39 -26.96
CA VAL A 44 -28.63 -0.47 -26.91
C VAL A 44 -27.38 -1.18 -27.42
N SER A 45 -26.82 -0.71 -28.54
CA SER A 45 -25.64 -1.34 -29.16
C SER A 45 -24.36 -1.26 -28.31
N ALA A 46 -24.25 -0.28 -27.41
CA ALA A 46 -23.10 -0.14 -26.51
C ALA A 46 -23.48 0.60 -25.21
N PHE A 47 -22.98 0.11 -24.08
CA PHE A 47 -23.13 0.75 -22.77
C PHE A 47 -21.75 0.85 -22.13
N VAL A 48 -21.13 2.02 -22.25
CA VAL A 48 -19.73 2.26 -21.85
C VAL A 48 -19.67 3.21 -20.66
N LEU A 49 -18.97 2.81 -19.61
CA LEU A 49 -18.77 3.53 -18.37
C LEU A 49 -17.32 4.03 -18.29
N PHE A 50 -17.12 5.33 -18.07
CA PHE A 50 -15.78 5.90 -17.85
C PHE A 50 -15.43 5.79 -16.37
N SER A 51 -14.72 4.73 -16.04
CA SER A 51 -14.13 4.48 -14.73
C SER A 51 -12.71 5.05 -14.65
N SER A 52 -12.02 4.79 -13.56
CA SER A 52 -10.65 5.25 -13.32
C SER A 52 -9.85 4.14 -12.65
N MET A 53 -8.55 4.07 -12.98
CA MET A 53 -7.60 3.21 -12.26
C MET A 53 -7.56 3.49 -10.75
N ALA A 54 -8.02 4.66 -10.30
CA ALA A 54 -8.15 4.97 -8.87
C ALA A 54 -9.09 3.99 -8.13
N GLY A 55 -10.09 3.41 -8.80
CA GLY A 55 -10.97 2.38 -8.23
C GLY A 55 -10.32 0.99 -8.09
N ILE A 56 -9.15 0.78 -8.71
CA ILE A 56 -8.43 -0.50 -8.72
C ILE A 56 -7.18 -0.42 -7.84
N MET A 57 -6.37 0.60 -8.03
CA MET A 57 -5.10 0.77 -7.30
C MET A 57 -5.25 1.59 -6.02
N GLY A 58 -6.39 2.27 -5.85
CA GLY A 58 -6.55 3.32 -4.87
C GLY A 58 -5.77 4.58 -5.27
N THR A 59 -6.17 5.71 -4.71
CA THR A 59 -5.39 6.96 -4.78
C THR A 59 -5.54 7.67 -3.45
N PRO A 60 -4.44 8.04 -2.75
CA PRO A 60 -4.52 8.75 -1.48
C PRO A 60 -5.37 10.01 -1.60
N GLY A 61 -6.33 10.16 -0.69
CA GLY A 61 -7.28 11.28 -0.71
C GLY A 61 -8.49 11.09 -1.64
N GLN A 62 -8.63 9.97 -2.36
CA GLN A 62 -9.72 9.78 -3.32
C GLN A 62 -10.68 8.64 -2.95
N GLY A 63 -10.99 8.46 -1.66
CA GLY A 63 -11.81 7.33 -1.19
C GLY A 63 -13.22 7.29 -1.80
N ASN A 64 -13.90 8.43 -1.84
CA ASN A 64 -15.22 8.59 -2.47
C ASN A 64 -15.20 8.30 -3.97
N TYR A 65 -14.19 8.81 -4.67
CA TYR A 65 -14.01 8.63 -6.10
C TYR A 65 -13.63 7.19 -6.46
N ALA A 66 -12.75 6.56 -5.70
CA ALA A 66 -12.40 5.15 -5.86
C ALA A 66 -13.65 4.27 -5.75
N ALA A 67 -14.45 4.45 -4.68
CA ALA A 67 -15.69 3.71 -4.48
C ALA A 67 -16.69 3.91 -5.64
N ALA A 68 -16.86 5.16 -6.11
CA ALA A 68 -17.74 5.46 -7.23
C ALA A 68 -17.31 4.74 -8.53
N ASN A 69 -16.01 4.68 -8.80
CA ASN A 69 -15.49 4.00 -9.99
C ASN A 69 -15.56 2.47 -9.86
N SER A 70 -15.29 1.90 -8.68
CA SER A 70 -15.47 0.47 -8.43
C SER A 70 -16.94 0.04 -8.61
N PHE A 71 -17.90 0.90 -8.27
CA PHE A 71 -19.31 0.65 -8.58
C PHE A 71 -19.57 0.57 -10.10
N LEU A 72 -18.98 1.46 -10.90
CA LEU A 72 -19.12 1.42 -12.36
C LEU A 72 -18.54 0.12 -12.93
N ASP A 73 -17.38 -0.31 -12.43
CA ASP A 73 -16.76 -1.57 -12.82
C ASP A 73 -17.68 -2.76 -12.49
N GLY A 74 -18.24 -2.77 -11.28
CA GLY A 74 -19.23 -3.76 -10.85
C GLY A 74 -20.51 -3.75 -11.70
N LEU A 75 -21.02 -2.58 -12.08
CA LEU A 75 -22.20 -2.45 -12.93
C LEU A 75 -21.97 -2.97 -14.35
N ALA A 76 -20.79 -2.72 -14.93
CA ALA A 76 -20.43 -3.30 -16.22
C ALA A 76 -20.36 -4.82 -16.15
N ALA A 77 -19.71 -5.38 -15.13
CA ALA A 77 -19.67 -6.82 -14.88
C ALA A 77 -21.08 -7.42 -14.71
N TYR A 78 -21.93 -6.76 -13.92
CA TYR A 78 -23.32 -7.15 -13.72
C TYR A 78 -24.11 -7.20 -15.03
N ARG A 79 -24.01 -6.16 -15.86
CA ARG A 79 -24.71 -6.10 -17.16
C ARG A 79 -24.22 -7.22 -18.07
N HIS A 80 -22.91 -7.40 -18.17
CA HIS A 80 -22.30 -8.45 -18.99
C HIS A 80 -22.78 -9.85 -18.55
N ALA A 81 -22.83 -10.13 -17.25
CA ALA A 81 -23.34 -11.40 -16.71
C ALA A 81 -24.84 -11.66 -17.03
N HIS A 82 -25.61 -10.61 -17.33
CA HIS A 82 -27.02 -10.70 -17.73
C HIS A 82 -27.21 -10.64 -19.26
N GLY A 83 -26.14 -10.79 -20.04
CA GLY A 83 -26.20 -10.73 -21.51
C GLY A 83 -26.51 -9.34 -22.05
N LEU A 84 -26.38 -8.30 -21.22
CA LEU A 84 -26.58 -6.91 -21.63
C LEU A 84 -25.23 -6.30 -21.99
N PRO A 85 -25.16 -5.43 -23.02
CA PRO A 85 -23.95 -4.67 -23.31
C PRO A 85 -23.50 -3.89 -22.07
N GLY A 86 -22.21 -3.98 -21.74
CA GLY A 86 -21.62 -3.36 -20.56
C GLY A 86 -20.10 -3.42 -20.62
N LEU A 87 -19.47 -2.25 -20.69
CA LEU A 87 -18.01 -2.08 -20.69
C LEU A 87 -17.64 -0.95 -19.72
N SER A 88 -16.81 -1.23 -18.74
CA SER A 88 -16.15 -0.22 -17.92
C SER A 88 -14.70 -0.07 -18.35
N VAL A 89 -14.30 1.16 -18.67
CA VAL A 89 -12.91 1.48 -19.00
C VAL A 89 -12.31 2.25 -17.83
N ALA A 90 -11.44 1.58 -17.08
CA ALA A 90 -10.68 2.17 -15.99
C ALA A 90 -9.49 2.94 -16.57
N TRP A 91 -9.68 4.24 -16.77
CA TRP A 91 -8.68 5.10 -17.40
C TRP A 91 -7.48 5.38 -16.49
N GLY A 92 -6.29 5.32 -17.08
CA GLY A 92 -5.07 5.92 -16.53
C GLY A 92 -5.06 7.44 -16.67
N LEU A 93 -3.91 8.06 -16.43
CA LEU A 93 -3.78 9.51 -16.47
C LEU A 93 -3.81 10.05 -17.90
N TRP A 94 -4.71 10.98 -18.20
CA TRP A 94 -4.75 11.69 -19.48
C TRP A 94 -3.77 12.87 -19.47
N GLU A 95 -3.09 13.10 -20.59
CA GLU A 95 -2.12 14.19 -20.78
C GLU A 95 -2.82 15.56 -20.79
N GLN A 96 -3.95 15.66 -21.50
CA GLN A 96 -4.73 16.89 -21.58
C GLN A 96 -5.51 17.08 -20.27
N ALA A 97 -5.31 18.23 -19.63
CA ALA A 97 -6.04 18.57 -18.42
C ALA A 97 -7.54 18.74 -18.71
N SER A 98 -8.33 17.74 -18.31
CA SER A 98 -9.78 17.84 -18.19
C SER A 98 -10.16 18.64 -16.93
N ALA A 99 -11.43 19.04 -16.79
CA ALA A 99 -11.92 19.62 -15.52
C ALA A 99 -11.64 18.70 -14.31
N MET A 100 -11.57 17.38 -14.56
CA MET A 100 -11.29 16.34 -13.56
C MET A 100 -9.80 16.06 -13.33
N THR A 101 -8.88 16.53 -14.17
CA THR A 101 -7.43 16.31 -13.97
C THR A 101 -6.69 17.63 -13.74
N ARG A 102 -7.40 18.76 -13.80
CA ARG A 102 -6.86 20.12 -13.60
C ARG A 102 -6.28 20.35 -12.21
N HIS A 103 -6.78 19.65 -11.19
CA HIS A 103 -6.28 19.74 -9.82
C HIS A 103 -5.12 18.78 -9.53
N LEU A 104 -4.81 17.85 -10.44
CA LEU A 104 -3.61 17.02 -10.31
C LEU A 104 -2.39 17.93 -10.52
N GLY A 105 -1.73 18.26 -9.42
CA GLY A 105 -0.50 19.04 -9.44
C GLY A 105 0.63 18.23 -10.07
N ASP A 106 1.75 18.90 -10.34
CA ASP A 106 2.95 18.22 -10.86
C ASP A 106 3.45 17.09 -9.95
N ARG A 107 3.08 17.14 -8.66
CA ARG A 107 3.35 16.10 -7.64
C ARG A 107 2.65 14.78 -7.93
N ASP A 108 1.35 14.81 -8.26
CA ASP A 108 0.58 13.60 -8.55
C ASP A 108 1.10 12.94 -9.83
N LYS A 109 1.44 13.76 -10.83
CA LYS A 109 2.05 13.30 -12.08
C LYS A 109 3.41 12.65 -11.85
N ALA A 110 4.27 13.26 -11.02
CA ALA A 110 5.57 12.70 -10.68
C ALA A 110 5.47 11.38 -9.90
N ARG A 111 4.50 11.26 -8.98
CA ARG A 111 4.22 10.01 -8.26
C ARG A 111 3.79 8.89 -9.21
N MET A 112 2.86 9.18 -10.12
CA MET A 112 2.37 8.19 -11.09
C MET A 112 3.47 7.76 -12.07
N SER A 113 4.27 8.71 -12.55
CA SER A 113 5.42 8.43 -13.43
C SER A 113 6.43 7.48 -12.77
N ARG A 114 6.76 7.70 -11.48
CA ARG A 114 7.61 6.81 -10.69
C ARG A 114 6.99 5.43 -10.45
N ALA A 115 5.67 5.34 -10.40
CA ALA A 115 4.95 4.07 -10.32
C ALA A 115 4.84 3.36 -11.69
N GLY A 116 5.50 3.87 -12.74
CA GLY A 116 5.48 3.30 -14.08
C GLY A 116 4.24 3.64 -14.90
N LEU A 117 3.46 4.64 -14.49
CA LEU A 117 2.27 5.09 -15.20
C LEU A 117 2.58 6.37 -15.98
N ALA A 118 2.54 6.27 -17.30
CA ALA A 118 2.73 7.39 -18.20
C ALA A 118 1.39 8.02 -18.61
N THR A 119 1.42 9.32 -18.95
CA THR A 119 0.24 10.04 -19.46
C THR A 119 -0.23 9.48 -20.81
N LEU A 120 -1.53 9.47 -21.06
CA LEU A 120 -2.16 9.11 -22.33
C LEU A 120 -2.57 10.38 -23.10
N SER A 121 -2.14 10.52 -24.36
CA SER A 121 -2.74 11.56 -25.20
C SER A 121 -4.19 11.20 -25.54
N THR A 122 -5.01 12.20 -25.88
CA THR A 122 -6.42 11.95 -26.28
C THR A 122 -6.52 10.98 -27.47
N ALA A 123 -5.61 11.08 -28.44
CA ALA A 123 -5.57 10.15 -29.57
C ALA A 123 -5.32 8.70 -29.12
N GLN A 124 -4.33 8.50 -28.25
CA GLN A 124 -4.03 7.17 -27.67
C GLN A 124 -5.20 6.64 -26.83
N ALA A 125 -5.85 7.51 -26.06
CA ALA A 125 -7.00 7.11 -25.26
C ALA A 125 -8.17 6.65 -26.14
N LEU A 126 -8.44 7.34 -27.26
CA LEU A 126 -9.47 6.93 -28.21
C LEU A 126 -9.12 5.62 -28.93
N GLU A 127 -7.86 5.40 -29.31
CA GLU A 127 -7.40 4.11 -29.86
C GLU A 127 -7.59 2.96 -28.85
N LEU A 128 -7.32 3.20 -27.57
CA LEU A 128 -7.58 2.25 -26.49
C LEU A 128 -9.08 2.02 -26.28
N LEU A 129 -9.92 3.05 -26.44
CA LEU A 129 -11.38 2.90 -26.38
C LEU A 129 -11.89 2.00 -27.49
N ASP A 130 -11.45 2.22 -28.73
CA ASP A 130 -11.82 1.39 -29.89
C ASP A 130 -11.42 -0.06 -29.65
N THR A 131 -10.20 -0.27 -29.13
CA THR A 131 -9.70 -1.59 -28.75
C THR A 131 -10.56 -2.23 -27.64
N ALA A 132 -10.91 -1.46 -26.61
CA ALA A 132 -11.73 -1.91 -25.50
C ALA A 132 -13.15 -2.29 -25.93
N MET A 133 -13.74 -1.58 -26.89
CA MET A 133 -15.09 -1.84 -27.39
C MET A 133 -15.20 -3.18 -28.15
N VAL A 134 -14.09 -3.70 -28.66
CA VAL A 134 -14.02 -5.00 -29.36
C VAL A 134 -13.47 -6.10 -28.44
N ALA A 135 -12.86 -5.73 -27.31
CA ALA A 135 -12.45 -6.68 -26.29
C ALA A 135 -13.69 -7.24 -25.59
N ASP A 136 -13.93 -8.56 -25.70
CA ASP A 136 -15.03 -9.25 -25.03
C ASP A 136 -14.77 -9.38 -23.51
N ARG A 137 -14.78 -8.22 -22.84
CA ARG A 137 -14.45 -8.04 -21.42
C ARG A 137 -15.35 -6.95 -20.84
N ALA A 138 -15.91 -7.21 -19.66
CA ALA A 138 -16.78 -6.24 -19.00
C ALA A 138 -16.00 -5.08 -18.37
N VAL A 139 -14.77 -5.31 -17.93
CA VAL A 139 -13.91 -4.30 -17.30
C VAL A 139 -12.51 -4.39 -17.89
N VAL A 140 -11.97 -3.27 -18.31
CA VAL A 140 -10.60 -3.16 -18.83
C VAL A 140 -9.90 -1.95 -18.25
N VAL A 141 -8.57 -2.07 -18.10
CA VAL A 141 -7.71 -0.93 -17.73
C VAL A 141 -7.08 -0.37 -18.99
N ALA A 142 -7.30 0.91 -19.25
CA ALA A 142 -6.70 1.62 -20.37
C ALA A 142 -5.65 2.60 -19.86
N THR A 143 -4.39 2.19 -19.89
CA THR A 143 -3.26 2.96 -19.37
C THR A 143 -2.01 2.77 -20.19
N ARG A 144 -1.08 3.72 -20.11
CA ARG A 144 0.26 3.60 -20.69
C ARG A 144 1.26 3.27 -19.60
N LEU A 145 1.92 2.12 -19.74
CA LEU A 145 2.98 1.70 -18.82
C LEU A 145 4.34 2.14 -19.34
N ASP A 146 5.13 2.78 -18.48
CA ASP A 146 6.56 2.98 -18.72
C ASP A 146 7.34 1.80 -18.15
N SER A 147 7.58 0.81 -19.03
CA SER A 147 8.38 -0.38 -18.74
C SER A 147 9.79 -0.11 -18.20
N ARG A 148 10.38 1.07 -18.46
CA ARG A 148 11.69 1.41 -17.90
C ARG A 148 11.58 1.82 -16.44
N ALA A 149 10.61 2.65 -16.10
CA ALA A 149 10.34 3.07 -14.73
C ALA A 149 9.92 1.89 -13.84
N LEU A 150 9.21 0.90 -14.38
CA LEU A 150 8.86 -0.34 -13.66
C LEU A 150 10.07 -1.21 -13.30
N GLY A 151 11.22 -1.06 -13.97
CA GLY A 151 12.37 -1.94 -13.83
C GLY A 151 13.55 -1.40 -13.00
N THR A 152 13.62 -0.09 -12.73
CA THR A 152 14.84 0.53 -12.18
C THR A 152 14.74 1.09 -10.76
N ASP A 153 13.55 1.36 -10.23
CA ASP A 153 13.36 2.07 -8.94
C ASP A 153 12.20 1.51 -8.10
N SER A 154 12.15 0.18 -7.98
CA SER A 154 11.13 -0.53 -7.21
C SER A 154 11.24 -0.28 -5.70
N THR A 155 10.74 0.86 -5.21
CA THR A 155 9.90 0.80 -4.00
C THR A 155 8.66 0.01 -4.39
N ALA A 156 8.75 -1.32 -4.29
CA ALA A 156 7.77 -2.34 -4.67
C ALA A 156 6.73 -1.89 -5.73
N PRO A 157 6.87 -2.26 -7.03
CA PRO A 157 5.76 -2.09 -7.96
C PRO A 157 4.52 -2.71 -7.32
N LEU A 158 3.37 -2.03 -7.41
CA LEU A 158 2.11 -2.57 -6.90
C LEU A 158 2.02 -4.04 -7.35
N PRO A 159 1.59 -4.99 -6.49
CA PRO A 159 1.62 -6.42 -6.81
C PRO A 159 1.00 -6.75 -8.18
N LEU A 160 0.00 -5.96 -8.59
CA LEU A 160 -0.65 -5.99 -9.90
C LEU A 160 0.31 -5.87 -11.11
N PHE A 161 1.44 -5.18 -10.96
CA PHE A 161 2.44 -4.98 -12.01
C PHE A 161 3.67 -5.90 -11.87
N GLY A 162 3.70 -6.79 -10.88
CA GLY A 162 4.84 -7.69 -10.66
C GLY A 162 5.11 -8.59 -11.88
N GLU A 163 4.06 -9.14 -12.48
CA GLU A 163 4.17 -9.98 -13.68
C GLU A 163 4.53 -9.19 -14.95
N LEU A 164 4.14 -7.91 -15.02
CA LEU A 164 4.46 -7.00 -16.12
C LEU A 164 5.90 -6.46 -16.05
N ALA A 165 6.43 -6.29 -14.84
CA ALA A 165 7.81 -5.90 -14.58
C ALA A 165 8.79 -7.08 -14.74
N ALA A 166 8.31 -8.32 -14.53
CA ALA A 166 9.08 -9.54 -14.74
C ALA A 166 9.26 -9.86 -16.23
N ARG A 167 10.25 -9.22 -16.88
CA ARG A 167 10.87 -9.85 -18.06
C ARG A 167 11.48 -11.19 -17.62
N PRO A 168 11.45 -12.25 -18.47
CA PRO A 168 12.09 -13.53 -18.18
C PRO A 168 13.61 -13.39 -18.33
N ALA A 169 14.24 -12.65 -17.42
CA ALA A 169 15.65 -12.81 -17.15
C ALA A 169 15.72 -13.78 -15.97
N ARG A 170 16.06 -15.03 -16.26
CA ARG A 170 16.46 -16.05 -15.29
C ARG A 170 17.57 -15.45 -14.41
N ARG A 171 17.19 -14.87 -13.29
CA ARG A 171 18.09 -14.48 -12.23
C ARG A 171 17.66 -15.29 -11.03
N VAL A 172 18.54 -16.19 -10.62
CA VAL A 172 18.49 -16.82 -9.31
C VAL A 172 18.51 -15.66 -8.32
N VAL A 173 17.39 -15.44 -7.64
CA VAL A 173 17.30 -14.49 -6.53
C VAL A 173 17.32 -15.35 -5.28
N ASP A 174 18.44 -15.28 -4.55
CA ASP A 174 18.49 -15.67 -3.15
C ASP A 174 17.53 -14.77 -2.37
N ASP A 175 16.80 -15.37 -1.42
CA ASP A 175 15.72 -14.79 -0.61
C ASP A 175 16.20 -13.70 0.39
N ALA A 176 17.36 -13.08 0.14
CA ALA A 176 18.05 -12.17 1.05
C ALA A 176 17.83 -10.67 0.76
N ASP A 177 17.35 -10.27 -0.41
CA ASP A 177 17.44 -8.86 -0.85
C ASP A 177 16.29 -7.94 -0.39
N THR A 178 15.12 -8.46 -0.04
CA THR A 178 14.02 -7.63 0.50
C THR A 178 14.18 -7.37 2.00
N ALA A 179 14.71 -8.35 2.74
CA ALA A 179 15.24 -8.15 4.08
C ALA A 179 16.53 -7.30 4.07
N GLY A 180 17.28 -7.30 2.95
CA GLY A 180 18.54 -6.59 2.73
C GLY A 180 18.47 -5.06 2.71
N SER A 181 17.32 -4.45 2.39
CA SER A 181 17.22 -2.97 2.30
C SER A 181 17.05 -2.30 3.67
N THR A 182 16.19 -2.84 4.53
CA THR A 182 16.00 -2.37 5.92
C THR A 182 17.20 -2.75 6.78
N THR A 183 17.70 -3.98 6.64
CA THR A 183 18.93 -4.42 7.30
C THR A 183 20.16 -3.68 6.78
N GLY A 184 20.19 -3.32 5.49
CA GLY A 184 21.29 -2.58 4.85
C GLY A 184 21.39 -1.13 5.31
N LEU A 185 20.26 -0.40 5.41
CA LEU A 185 20.25 0.96 5.97
C LEU A 185 20.59 0.93 7.47
N ALA A 186 19.97 0.03 8.24
CA ALA A 186 20.26 -0.10 9.67
C ALA A 186 21.71 -0.55 9.96
N ALA A 187 22.27 -1.47 9.16
CA ALA A 187 23.68 -1.89 9.27
C ALA A 187 24.66 -0.78 8.88
N ARG A 188 24.36 -0.05 7.81
CA ARG A 188 25.17 1.09 7.36
C ARG A 188 25.15 2.22 8.39
N LEU A 189 24.00 2.55 8.96
CA LEU A 189 23.87 3.55 10.03
C LEU A 189 24.62 3.14 11.31
N ARG A 190 24.62 1.85 11.67
CA ARG A 190 25.39 1.30 12.80
C ARG A 190 26.90 1.45 12.63
N SER A 191 27.40 1.28 11.41
CA SER A 191 28.84 1.43 11.10
C SER A 191 29.35 2.88 11.14
N LEU A 192 28.44 3.86 11.20
CA LEU A 192 28.76 5.28 11.20
C LEU A 192 28.87 5.84 12.62
N ARG A 193 29.79 6.79 12.79
CA ARG A 193 29.90 7.63 13.99
C ARG A 193 28.60 8.45 14.19
N PRO A 194 28.20 8.77 15.43
CA PRO A 194 26.94 9.45 15.73
C PRO A 194 26.69 10.70 14.87
N GLU A 195 27.72 11.53 14.67
CA GLU A 195 27.61 12.79 13.91
C GLU A 195 27.44 12.58 12.40
N ARG A 196 27.91 11.44 11.88
CA ARG A 196 27.69 11.04 10.48
C ARG A 196 26.35 10.33 10.30
N ARG A 197 25.91 9.58 11.31
CA ARG A 197 24.62 8.89 11.32
C ARG A 197 23.45 9.87 11.30
N HIS A 198 23.50 10.91 12.13
CA HIS A 198 22.49 11.96 12.14
C HIS A 198 22.39 12.67 10.79
N ARG A 199 23.52 13.03 10.17
CA ARG A 199 23.55 13.63 8.83
C ARG A 199 22.96 12.73 7.75
N GLU A 200 23.25 11.43 7.81
CA GLU A 200 22.71 10.46 6.87
C GLU A 200 21.19 10.32 7.04
N LEU A 201 20.70 10.23 8.28
CA LEU A 201 19.27 10.18 8.60
C LEU A 201 18.55 11.46 8.18
N ALA A 202 19.14 12.63 8.42
CA ALA A 202 18.60 13.91 7.94
C ALA A 202 18.51 13.92 6.41
N GLY A 203 19.51 13.37 5.70
CA GLY A 203 19.47 13.16 4.26
C GLY A 203 18.32 12.23 3.82
N VAL A 204 18.10 11.12 4.53
CA VAL A 204 16.97 10.20 4.28
C VAL A 204 15.63 10.89 4.49
N VAL A 205 15.48 11.66 5.58
CA VAL A 205 14.25 12.42 5.86
C VAL A 205 14.03 13.49 4.79
N CYS A 206 15.05 14.27 4.44
CA CYS A 206 14.96 15.30 3.40
C CYS A 206 14.66 14.70 2.02
N SER A 207 15.24 13.54 1.69
CA SER A 207 14.94 12.83 0.43
C SER A 207 13.50 12.37 0.36
N ASN A 208 12.98 11.80 1.45
CA ASN A 208 11.58 11.39 1.50
C ASN A 208 10.64 12.60 1.49
N ALA A 209 11.00 13.68 2.19
CA ALA A 209 10.24 14.93 2.19
C ALA A 209 10.22 15.58 0.80
N ALA A 210 11.36 15.66 0.11
CA ALA A 210 11.44 16.15 -1.26
C ALA A 210 10.56 15.32 -2.21
N THR A 211 10.55 13.99 -2.03
CA THR A 211 9.73 13.08 -2.82
C THR A 211 8.24 13.34 -2.64
N VAL A 212 7.78 13.52 -1.39
CA VAL A 212 6.38 13.84 -1.04
C VAL A 212 5.98 15.22 -1.56
N LEU A 213 6.89 16.19 -1.49
CA LEU A 213 6.67 17.53 -2.02
C LEU A 213 6.82 17.63 -3.55
N GLY A 214 7.18 16.54 -4.23
CA GLY A 214 7.41 16.51 -5.68
C GLY A 214 8.61 17.33 -6.16
N ARG A 215 9.58 17.60 -5.28
CA ARG A 215 10.83 18.30 -5.62
C ARG A 215 11.85 17.32 -6.18
N SER A 216 12.59 17.77 -7.18
CA SER A 216 13.58 16.95 -7.89
C SER A 216 14.90 16.78 -7.13
N SER A 217 15.18 17.68 -6.17
CA SER A 217 16.42 17.71 -5.40
C SER A 217 16.17 17.71 -3.90
N THR A 218 16.98 16.94 -3.17
CA THR A 218 17.03 16.98 -1.70
C THR A 218 17.60 18.29 -1.17
N ALA A 219 18.39 19.01 -1.98
CA ALA A 219 18.97 20.31 -1.61
C ALA A 219 17.90 21.42 -1.54
N ASP A 220 16.71 21.19 -2.10
CA ASP A 220 15.60 22.14 -2.04
C ASP A 220 14.80 22.00 -0.72
N VAL A 221 15.15 21.04 0.13
CA VAL A 221 14.52 20.84 1.45
C VAL A 221 15.50 21.25 2.53
N ASP A 222 15.23 22.38 3.15
CA ASP A 222 15.98 22.87 4.30
C ASP A 222 15.67 22.00 5.52
N ALA A 223 16.70 21.41 6.12
CA ALA A 223 16.59 20.48 7.23
C ALA A 223 16.13 21.14 8.55
N ASP A 224 16.32 22.46 8.66
CA ASP A 224 15.98 23.24 9.85
C ASP A 224 14.62 23.94 9.72
N ARG A 225 14.03 23.92 8.52
CA ARG A 225 12.74 24.55 8.26
C ARG A 225 11.58 23.63 8.63
N SER A 226 10.53 24.21 9.21
CA SER A 226 9.32 23.48 9.57
C SER A 226 8.69 22.82 8.34
N PHE A 227 8.18 21.59 8.50
CA PHE A 227 7.41 20.90 7.47
C PHE A 227 6.21 21.74 7.00
N GLN A 228 5.55 22.49 7.89
CA GLN A 228 4.44 23.38 7.52
C GLN A 228 4.91 24.48 6.55
N ASP A 229 6.05 25.11 6.84
CA ASP A 229 6.63 26.15 5.99
C ASP A 229 7.18 25.61 4.66
N LEU A 230 7.52 24.32 4.63
CA LEU A 230 7.91 23.59 3.42
C LEU A 230 6.71 23.20 2.55
N GLY A 231 5.48 23.35 3.05
CA GLY A 231 4.23 23.07 2.33
C GLY A 231 3.59 21.72 2.66
N PHE A 232 3.89 21.14 3.82
CA PHE A 232 3.18 19.96 4.31
C PHE A 232 1.79 20.32 4.85
N ASP A 233 0.82 19.51 4.45
CA ASP A 233 -0.56 19.45 4.90
C ASP A 233 -0.86 18.08 5.56
N SER A 234 -2.10 17.88 6.00
CA SER A 234 -2.51 16.64 6.68
C SER A 234 -2.36 15.37 5.82
N LEU A 235 -2.39 15.47 4.48
CA LEU A 235 -2.27 14.32 3.58
C LEU A 235 -0.80 13.97 3.34
N THR A 236 0.00 14.97 2.99
CA THR A 236 1.46 14.83 2.78
C THR A 236 2.18 14.40 4.05
N ALA A 237 1.67 14.80 5.23
CA ALA A 237 2.20 14.33 6.51
C ALA A 237 2.07 12.80 6.67
N VAL A 238 0.90 12.25 6.34
CA VAL A 238 0.65 10.80 6.40
C VAL A 238 1.50 10.06 5.36
N GLU A 239 1.68 10.64 4.17
CA GLU A 239 2.53 10.06 3.12
C GLU A 239 4.00 9.98 3.55
N LEU A 240 4.57 11.06 4.11
CA LEU A 240 5.94 11.06 4.62
C LEU A 240 6.12 10.03 5.75
N ARG A 241 5.17 9.93 6.68
CA ARG A 241 5.19 8.91 7.74
C ARG A 241 5.24 7.50 7.16
N ASN A 242 4.39 7.19 6.18
CA ASN A 242 4.36 5.86 5.55
C ASN A 242 5.67 5.54 4.85
N ARG A 243 6.24 6.51 4.11
CA ARG A 243 7.52 6.33 3.44
C ARG A 243 8.67 6.10 4.43
N LEU A 244 8.70 6.86 5.52
CA LEU A 244 9.72 6.68 6.57
C LEU A 244 9.56 5.34 7.29
N LYS A 245 8.33 4.89 7.54
CA LYS A 245 8.05 3.54 8.07
C LYS A 245 8.63 2.47 7.15
N THR A 246 8.39 2.57 5.84
CA THR A 246 8.94 1.61 4.86
C THR A 246 10.47 1.67 4.79
N ALA A 247 11.05 2.88 4.81
CA ALA A 247 12.50 3.05 4.68
C ALA A 247 13.28 2.63 5.94
N THR A 248 12.69 2.80 7.13
CA THR A 248 13.36 2.55 8.42
C THR A 248 12.92 1.25 9.09
N GLY A 249 11.80 0.67 8.69
CA GLY A 249 11.18 -0.48 9.37
C GLY A 249 10.53 -0.13 10.71
N LEU A 250 10.55 1.14 11.13
CA LEU A 250 10.05 1.55 12.44
C LEU A 250 8.52 1.75 12.43
N THR A 251 7.89 1.40 13.54
CA THR A 251 6.53 1.85 13.84
C THR A 251 6.58 3.31 14.30
N LEU A 252 5.99 4.21 13.48
CA LEU A 252 6.01 5.66 13.66
C LEU A 252 4.60 6.19 14.01
N SER A 253 4.55 7.15 14.94
CA SER A 253 3.30 7.77 15.42
C SER A 253 2.54 8.51 14.30
N PRO A 254 1.20 8.56 14.32
CA PRO A 254 0.43 9.46 13.46
C PRO A 254 0.74 10.95 13.67
N THR A 255 1.19 11.35 14.86
CA THR A 255 1.53 12.73 15.24
C THR A 255 2.97 13.14 14.93
N LEU A 256 3.76 12.23 14.34
CA LEU A 256 5.21 12.35 14.16
C LEU A 256 5.68 13.71 13.59
N ILE A 257 4.97 14.25 12.60
CA ILE A 257 5.35 15.51 11.94
C ILE A 257 4.98 16.73 12.78
N PHE A 258 4.02 16.60 13.70
CA PHE A 258 3.68 17.65 14.66
C PHE A 258 4.62 17.61 15.87
N ASP A 259 4.98 16.41 16.32
CA ASP A 259 5.89 16.22 17.45
C ASP A 259 7.34 16.59 17.07
N TYR A 260 7.71 16.37 15.80
CA TYR A 260 9.03 16.67 15.24
C TYR A 260 8.88 17.52 13.98
N PRO A 261 8.72 18.85 14.14
CA PRO A 261 8.28 19.74 13.07
C PRO A 261 9.34 20.00 12.00
N THR A 262 10.61 19.62 12.20
CA THR A 262 11.69 19.80 11.22
C THR A 262 12.31 18.47 10.79
N PRO A 263 12.83 18.36 9.57
CA PRO A 263 13.57 17.19 9.12
C PRO A 263 14.72 16.78 10.06
N ALA A 264 15.45 17.75 10.63
CA ALA A 264 16.52 17.50 11.59
C ALA A 264 16.00 16.89 12.91
N ALA A 265 14.93 17.46 13.49
CA ALA A 265 14.33 16.93 14.72
C ALA A 265 13.76 15.52 14.50
N LEU A 266 13.17 15.28 13.33
CA LEU A 266 12.66 13.96 12.97
C LEU A 266 13.79 12.94 12.79
N ALA A 267 14.91 13.34 12.20
CA ALA A 267 16.09 12.48 12.08
C ALA A 267 16.67 12.08 13.44
N GLU A 268 16.69 12.99 14.41
CA GLU A 268 17.12 12.71 15.79
C GLU A 268 16.19 11.69 16.48
N HIS A 269 14.87 11.87 16.34
CA HIS A 269 13.90 10.91 16.87
C HIS A 269 14.09 9.51 16.26
N LEU A 270 14.26 9.42 14.94
CA LEU A 270 14.50 8.16 14.25
C LEU A 270 15.79 7.48 14.72
N ASP A 271 16.86 8.25 14.99
CA ASP A 271 18.11 7.71 15.53
C ASP A 271 17.89 7.09 16.92
N SER A 272 17.17 7.78 17.81
CA SER A 272 16.84 7.25 19.14
C SER A 272 16.03 5.96 19.09
N ARG A 273 15.10 5.85 18.13
CA ARG A 273 14.24 4.68 17.95
C ARG A 273 14.98 3.50 17.32
N LEU A 274 15.90 3.76 16.39
CA LEU A 274 16.79 2.75 15.84
C LEU A 274 17.79 2.24 16.88
N ALA A 275 18.22 3.07 17.81
CA ALA A 275 19.07 2.64 18.93
C ALA A 275 18.31 1.81 19.97
N ALA A 276 17.04 2.14 20.24
CA ALA A 276 16.21 1.44 21.23
C ALA A 276 15.53 0.17 20.69
N GLY A 277 15.24 0.10 19.38
CA GLY A 277 14.52 -1.02 18.74
C GLY A 277 15.36 -2.26 18.43
N THR A 278 16.66 -2.25 18.73
CA THR A 278 17.58 -3.36 18.38
C THR A 278 18.10 -4.18 19.55
N SER A 279 17.76 -3.84 20.80
CA SER A 279 18.41 -4.44 21.98
C SER A 279 17.61 -5.55 22.69
N ASP A 280 16.31 -5.72 22.46
CA ASP A 280 15.53 -6.76 23.18
C ASP A 280 14.91 -7.82 22.26
N GLU A 281 14.26 -7.42 21.17
CA GLU A 281 13.46 -8.34 20.35
C GLU A 281 14.30 -9.12 19.33
N ALA A 282 15.31 -8.48 18.73
CA ALA A 282 16.24 -9.12 17.81
C ALA A 282 17.19 -10.10 18.53
N ASP A 283 17.56 -9.82 19.78
CA ASP A 283 18.41 -10.70 20.61
C ASP A 283 17.66 -11.95 21.07
N LEU A 284 16.35 -11.85 21.31
CA LEU A 284 15.50 -13.00 21.66
C LEU A 284 15.26 -13.93 20.46
N ILE A 285 14.92 -13.38 19.29
CA ILE A 285 14.71 -14.19 18.08
C ILE A 285 16.03 -14.87 17.65
N THR A 286 17.15 -14.16 17.74
CA THR A 286 18.47 -14.74 17.45
C THR A 286 18.81 -15.86 18.42
N ARG A 287 18.60 -15.67 19.74
CA ARG A 287 18.76 -16.75 20.74
C ARG A 287 17.83 -17.93 20.52
N CYS A 288 16.58 -17.69 20.12
CA CYS A 288 15.62 -18.76 19.80
C CYS A 288 16.11 -19.59 18.60
N ASN A 289 16.62 -18.94 17.56
CA ASN A 289 17.18 -19.62 16.39
C ASN A 289 18.46 -20.39 16.72
N ASP A 290 19.33 -19.85 17.58
CA ASP A 290 20.53 -20.55 18.05
C ASP A 290 20.18 -21.81 18.85
N VAL A 291 19.19 -21.72 19.76
CA VAL A 291 18.69 -22.87 20.54
C VAL A 291 18.06 -23.92 19.63
N ALA A 292 17.27 -23.51 18.63
CA ALA A 292 16.69 -24.42 17.66
C ALA A 292 17.77 -25.16 16.84
N GLY A 293 18.80 -24.43 16.39
CA GLY A 293 19.94 -25.02 15.67
C GLY A 293 20.79 -25.97 16.52
N GLU A 294 20.93 -25.71 17.82
CA GLU A 294 21.59 -26.63 18.76
C GLU A 294 20.77 -27.90 18.98
N LEU A 295 19.44 -27.77 19.11
CA LEU A 295 18.52 -28.90 19.23
C LEU A 295 18.57 -29.81 17.99
N ASP A 296 18.54 -29.23 16.79
CA ASP A 296 18.66 -29.95 15.52
C ASP A 296 19.98 -30.71 15.42
N ARG A 297 21.09 -30.11 15.87
CA ARG A 297 22.40 -30.80 15.89
C ARG A 297 22.38 -31.96 16.87
N LEU A 298 21.84 -31.77 18.08
CA LEU A 298 21.78 -32.83 19.11
C LEU A 298 20.93 -34.02 18.66
N ILE A 299 19.79 -33.77 18.01
CA ILE A 299 18.90 -34.81 17.49
C ILE A 299 19.56 -35.57 16.33
N ASN A 300 20.32 -34.89 15.47
CA ASN A 300 20.93 -35.47 14.28
C ASN A 300 22.33 -36.07 14.50
N GLN A 301 23.01 -35.79 15.62
CA GLN A 301 24.38 -36.26 15.89
C GLN A 301 24.48 -37.53 16.77
N GLY A 302 23.44 -37.93 17.51
CA GLY A 302 23.57 -38.96 18.58
C GLY A 302 22.82 -40.28 18.35
N ASP A 303 23.36 -41.38 18.88
CA ASP A 303 22.71 -42.68 19.09
C ASP A 303 21.60 -42.57 20.17
N TRP A 304 20.54 -41.83 19.87
CA TRP A 304 19.40 -41.69 20.76
C TRP A 304 18.60 -42.99 20.83
N ALA A 305 18.37 -43.51 22.05
CA ALA A 305 17.45 -44.61 22.26
C ALA A 305 16.01 -44.17 21.90
N PRO A 306 15.15 -45.08 21.41
CA PRO A 306 13.77 -44.75 21.03
C PRO A 306 12.96 -44.10 22.16
N GLU A 307 13.22 -44.49 23.41
CA GLU A 307 12.56 -43.98 24.61
C GLU A 307 12.94 -42.53 24.91
N ASP A 308 14.20 -42.15 24.69
CA ASP A 308 14.69 -40.77 24.89
C ASP A 308 14.15 -39.81 23.83
N LYS A 309 13.98 -40.29 22.58
CA LYS A 309 13.33 -39.53 21.51
C LYS A 309 11.86 -39.27 21.81
N ALA A 310 11.14 -40.28 22.32
CA ALA A 310 9.73 -40.13 22.72
C ALA A 310 9.59 -39.10 23.85
N ARG A 311 10.47 -39.17 24.87
CA ARG A 311 10.46 -38.23 26.00
C ARG A 311 10.78 -36.79 25.59
N LEU A 312 11.70 -36.60 24.62
CA LEU A 312 11.98 -35.28 24.06
C LEU A 312 10.79 -34.74 23.25
N ALA A 313 10.17 -35.58 22.44
CA ALA A 313 9.00 -35.20 21.65
C ALA A 313 7.82 -34.76 22.54
N ASP A 314 7.54 -35.49 23.61
CA ASP A 314 6.51 -35.12 24.59
C ASP A 314 6.82 -33.78 25.26
N ARG A 315 8.11 -33.52 25.57
CA ARG A 315 8.52 -32.25 26.17
C ARG A 315 8.39 -31.07 25.20
N LEU A 316 8.73 -31.25 23.93
CA LEU A 316 8.56 -30.23 22.89
C LEU A 316 7.08 -29.94 22.62
N HIS A 317 6.23 -30.96 22.57
CA HIS A 317 4.78 -30.78 22.46
C HIS A 317 4.21 -30.02 23.66
N ALA A 318 4.66 -30.29 24.88
CA ALA A 318 4.23 -29.55 26.06
C ALA A 318 4.64 -28.06 26.01
N ILE A 319 5.84 -27.76 25.50
CA ILE A 319 6.30 -26.38 25.30
C ILE A 319 5.49 -25.68 24.21
N LEU A 320 5.23 -26.36 23.09
CA LEU A 320 4.39 -25.83 22.01
C LEU A 320 2.95 -25.55 22.48
N ALA A 321 2.37 -26.44 23.29
CA ALA A 321 1.03 -26.25 23.85
C ALA A 321 0.96 -25.04 24.81
N GLN A 322 2.04 -24.76 25.57
CA GLN A 322 2.13 -23.57 26.41
C GLN A 322 2.23 -22.28 25.58
N LEU A 323 2.92 -22.33 24.44
CA LEU A 323 3.04 -21.19 23.53
C LEU A 323 1.73 -20.92 22.77
N SER A 324 0.94 -21.95 22.45
CA SER A 324 -0.35 -21.78 21.76
C SER A 324 -1.48 -21.32 22.69
N ALA A 325 -1.40 -21.60 24.00
CA ALA A 325 -2.43 -21.21 24.97
C ALA A 325 -2.51 -19.68 25.18
N ASP A 326 -1.42 -18.96 24.91
CA ASP A 326 -1.37 -17.49 25.03
C ASP A 326 -2.07 -16.79 23.85
N ASP A 327 -2.19 -17.47 22.71
CA ASP A 327 -2.92 -16.98 21.52
C ASP A 327 -4.45 -17.18 21.68
N ASP A 328 -4.90 -18.22 22.39
CA ASP A 328 -6.33 -18.51 22.59
C ASP A 328 -7.01 -17.48 23.52
N ILE A 329 -6.28 -16.92 24.50
CA ILE A 329 -6.82 -15.86 25.39
C ILE A 329 -6.90 -14.51 24.68
N THR A 330 -5.98 -14.23 23.74
CA THR A 330 -5.92 -12.95 23.02
C THR A 330 -6.80 -12.91 21.76
N THR A 331 -7.31 -14.07 21.31
CA THR A 331 -8.21 -14.21 20.15
C THR A 331 -9.64 -14.63 20.51
N ALA A 332 -9.93 -14.94 21.78
CA ALA A 332 -11.27 -15.28 22.24
C ALA A 332 -12.27 -14.13 21.99
N SER A 333 -13.40 -14.44 21.35
CA SER A 333 -14.48 -13.46 21.18
C SER A 333 -15.13 -13.15 22.54
N GLU A 334 -15.67 -11.95 22.71
CA GLU A 334 -16.29 -11.47 23.96
C GLU A 334 -17.33 -12.47 24.53
N SER A 335 -18.06 -13.15 23.65
CA SER A 335 -19.01 -14.21 23.98
C SER A 335 -18.40 -15.49 24.58
N GLN A 336 -17.13 -15.82 24.30
CA GLN A 336 -16.44 -16.97 24.89
C GLN A 336 -15.85 -16.64 26.27
N LEU A 337 -15.43 -15.39 26.49
CA LEU A 337 -14.99 -14.90 27.81
C LEU A 337 -16.14 -14.92 28.83
N PHE A 338 -17.37 -14.61 28.42
CA PHE A 338 -18.54 -14.69 29.31
C PHE A 338 -18.94 -16.13 29.69
N ALA A 339 -18.70 -17.11 28.81
CA ALA A 339 -19.00 -18.51 29.12
C ALA A 339 -18.08 -19.09 30.22
N ILE A 340 -16.82 -18.64 30.26
CA ILE A 340 -15.84 -19.08 31.27
C ILE A 340 -16.16 -18.48 32.66
N LEU A 341 -16.73 -17.26 32.70
CA LEU A 341 -17.13 -16.61 33.95
C LEU A 341 -18.40 -17.21 34.59
N ASP A 342 -19.35 -17.70 33.77
CA ASP A 342 -20.56 -18.36 34.28
C ASP A 342 -20.28 -19.77 34.84
N GLU A 343 -19.20 -20.42 34.40
CA GLU A 343 -18.83 -21.76 34.86
C GLU A 343 -18.11 -21.76 36.22
N GLU A 344 -17.46 -20.65 36.61
CA GLU A 344 -16.78 -20.52 37.93
C GLU A 344 -17.66 -19.95 39.06
N LEU A 345 -18.83 -19.38 38.76
CA LEU A 345 -19.75 -18.83 39.78
C LEU A 345 -20.97 -19.73 40.05
N GLY A 346 -21.03 -20.90 39.41
CA GLY A 346 -22.09 -21.89 39.54
C GLY A 346 -21.76 -23.07 40.47
N SER A 347 -21.33 -22.83 41.72
CA SER A 347 -21.44 -23.82 42.80
C SER A 347 -21.72 -23.15 44.14
#